data_AF-A0A2G2GAB8-F1
#
_entry.id   AF-A0A2G2GAB8-F1
#
_cell.length_a   1.000
_cell.length_b   1.000
_cell.length_c   1.000
_cell.angle_alpha   90.00
_cell.angle_beta   90.00
_cell.angle_gamma   90.00
#
_symmetry.space_group_name_H-M   'P 1'
#
loop_
_entity.id
_entity.type
_entity.pdbx_description
1 polymer ?
#
loop_
_entity_poly.entity_id
_entity_poly.type
_entity_poly.pdbx_seq_one_letter_code
_entity_poly.pdbx_strand_id
1 'polypeptide(L)'
;MGHQTGLYSGVNEKMASFNINNSVNAMLNQGVDPSKLVIGVAKYGRGWNAVSGMSADDFTNANGGGAITGTWEKSILDYKDIAHKYYNETSQTGMGEFEYFYNEVDQAAYLYNATKK
;
A
#
# COMPACT_ATOMS: atom_id res chain seq x y z
N MET A 1 1.66 7.91 -7.06
CA MET A 1 1.93 6.70 -6.26
C MET A 1 0.58 6.08 -5.90
N GLY A 2 0.53 4.97 -5.15
CA GLY A 2 -0.74 4.37 -4.73
C GLY A 2 -0.55 3.09 -3.94
N HIS A 3 -1.66 2.45 -3.55
CA HIS A 3 -1.62 1.22 -2.79
C HIS A 3 -1.26 0.02 -3.68
N GLN A 4 -0.26 -0.76 -3.27
CA GLN A 4 0.17 -1.94 -4.04
C GLN A 4 -0.82 -3.12 -4.00
N THR A 5 -1.74 -3.14 -3.03
CA THR A 5 -2.66 -4.27 -2.77
C THR A 5 -4.01 -3.81 -2.19
N GLY A 6 -4.47 -2.60 -2.54
CA GLY A 6 -5.75 -2.07 -2.05
C GLY A 6 -6.96 -2.89 -2.50
N LEU A 7 -7.98 -2.97 -1.64
CA LEU A 7 -9.19 -3.75 -1.90
C LEU A 7 -10.12 -3.02 -2.88
N TYR A 8 -10.32 -1.72 -2.65
CA TYR A 8 -11.12 -0.85 -3.51
C TYR A 8 -10.27 0.25 -4.14
N SER A 9 -10.89 1.07 -5.00
CA SER A 9 -10.24 2.27 -5.52
C SER A 9 -10.19 3.34 -4.45
N GLY A 10 -9.02 3.92 -4.22
CA GLY A 10 -8.88 5.07 -3.35
C GLY A 10 -9.44 6.34 -3.99
N VAL A 11 -9.66 7.38 -3.17
CA VAL A 11 -10.00 8.72 -3.66
C VAL A 11 -8.76 9.32 -4.29
N ASN A 12 -8.88 9.82 -5.52
CA ASN A 12 -7.81 10.49 -6.27
C ASN A 12 -6.55 9.64 -6.56
N GLU A 13 -6.67 8.32 -6.65
CA GLU A 13 -5.57 7.48 -7.09
C GLU A 13 -5.28 7.65 -8.60
N LYS A 14 -4.00 7.80 -8.95
CA LYS A 14 -3.58 7.85 -10.37
C LYS A 14 -3.93 6.56 -11.14
N MET A 15 -4.08 5.44 -10.44
CA MET A 15 -4.37 4.12 -11.00
C MET A 15 -5.61 3.49 -10.37
N ALA A 16 -6.71 4.25 -10.29
CA ALA A 16 -7.98 3.85 -9.68
C ALA A 16 -8.54 2.48 -10.14
N SER A 17 -8.17 2.00 -11.32
CA SER A 17 -8.63 0.69 -11.82
C SER A 17 -7.89 -0.51 -11.19
N PHE A 18 -6.70 -0.32 -10.61
CA PHE A 18 -5.81 -1.41 -10.16
C PHE A 18 -6.05 -1.75 -8.69
N ASN A 19 -7.20 -2.36 -8.42
CA ASN A 19 -7.57 -2.88 -7.10
C ASN A 19 -8.18 -4.28 -7.19
N ILE A 20 -8.29 -4.94 -6.04
CA ILE A 20 -8.79 -6.32 -5.96
C ILE A 20 -10.26 -6.40 -6.40
N ASN A 21 -11.12 -5.48 -5.94
CA ASN A 21 -12.55 -5.48 -6.25
C ASN A 21 -12.82 -5.38 -7.76
N ASN A 22 -12.12 -4.49 -8.47
CA ASN A 22 -12.24 -4.37 -9.92
C ASN A 22 -11.77 -5.62 -10.64
N SER A 23 -10.67 -6.22 -10.19
CA SER A 23 -10.13 -7.45 -10.78
C SER A 23 -11.09 -8.62 -10.59
N VAL A 24 -11.67 -8.78 -9.39
CA VAL A 24 -12.68 -9.80 -9.08
C VAL A 24 -13.92 -9.59 -9.95
N ASN A 25 -14.49 -8.37 -9.97
CA ASN A 25 -15.67 -8.08 -10.76
C ASN A 25 -15.45 -8.28 -12.27
N ALA A 26 -14.26 -7.98 -12.78
CA ALA A 26 -13.90 -8.24 -14.17
C ALA A 26 -13.92 -9.75 -14.50
N MET A 27 -13.50 -10.61 -13.59
CA MET A 27 -13.56 -12.07 -13.76
C MET A 27 -15.00 -12.59 -13.64
N LEU A 28 -15.76 -12.09 -12.66
CA LEU A 28 -17.17 -12.46 -12.48
C LEU A 28 -18.03 -12.09 -13.69
N ASN A 29 -17.81 -10.89 -14.26
CA ASN A 29 -18.51 -10.44 -15.47
C ASN A 29 -18.19 -11.30 -16.71
N GLN A 30 -17.08 -12.04 -16.69
CA GLN A 30 -16.71 -13.01 -17.72
C GLN A 30 -17.25 -14.42 -17.43
N GLY A 31 -18.03 -14.60 -16.36
CA GLY A 31 -18.63 -15.88 -15.99
C GLY A 31 -17.69 -16.81 -15.23
N VAL A 32 -16.59 -16.30 -14.67
CA VAL A 32 -15.74 -17.11 -13.79
C VAL A 32 -16.52 -17.46 -12.52
N ASP A 33 -16.56 -18.75 -12.19
CA ASP A 33 -17.17 -19.26 -10.97
C ASP A 33 -16.48 -18.64 -9.73
N PRO A 34 -17.22 -17.92 -8.86
CA PRO A 34 -16.65 -17.30 -7.66
C PRO A 34 -15.90 -18.28 -6.76
N SER A 35 -16.31 -19.55 -6.72
CA SER A 35 -15.66 -20.58 -5.89
C SER A 35 -14.23 -20.92 -6.33
N LYS A 36 -13.83 -20.49 -7.53
CA LYS A 36 -12.48 -20.66 -8.09
C LYS A 36 -11.58 -19.45 -7.87
N LEU A 37 -12.13 -18.34 -7.36
CA LEU A 37 -11.38 -17.11 -7.13
C LEU A 37 -10.68 -17.18 -5.77
N VAL A 38 -9.37 -16.97 -5.78
CA VAL A 38 -8.55 -16.85 -4.57
C VAL A 38 -7.92 -15.47 -4.56
N ILE A 39 -8.17 -14.71 -3.51
CA ILE A 39 -7.60 -13.36 -3.34
C ILE A 39 -6.20 -13.49 -2.74
N GLY A 40 -5.23 -12.81 -3.37
CA GLY A 40 -3.87 -12.73 -2.87
C GLY A 40 -3.74 -11.73 -1.71
N VAL A 41 -2.90 -12.06 -0.73
CA VAL A 41 -2.51 -11.16 0.36
C VAL A 41 -1.00 -11.01 0.34
N ALA A 42 -0.51 -9.77 0.19
CA ALA A 42 0.91 -9.49 0.16
C ALA A 42 1.50 -9.52 1.58
N LYS A 43 2.42 -10.46 1.84
CA LYS A 43 3.24 -10.49 3.08
C LYS A 43 4.52 -9.64 2.95
N TYR A 44 4.45 -8.57 2.16
CA TYR A 44 5.53 -7.62 1.95
C TYR A 44 4.95 -6.26 1.57
N GLY A 45 5.69 -5.19 1.85
CA GLY A 45 5.43 -3.81 1.43
C GLY A 45 6.28 -3.42 0.21
N ARG A 46 5.75 -2.57 -0.66
CA ARG A 46 6.53 -1.80 -1.63
C ARG A 46 6.66 -0.35 -1.15
N GLY A 47 7.83 0.24 -1.32
CA GLY A 47 8.05 1.61 -0.85
C GLY A 47 9.11 2.39 -1.62
N TRP A 48 9.10 3.70 -1.37
CA TRP A 48 9.92 4.69 -2.04
C TRP A 48 10.44 5.74 -1.05
N ASN A 49 11.64 6.25 -1.28
CA ASN A 49 12.21 7.39 -0.54
C ASN A 49 12.03 8.68 -1.35
N ALA A 50 12.25 9.82 -0.71
CA ALA A 50 12.25 11.12 -1.37
C ALA A 50 10.97 11.42 -2.17
N VAL A 51 9.82 11.01 -1.61
CA VAL A 51 8.50 11.26 -2.17
C VAL A 51 8.11 12.70 -1.86
N SER A 52 7.75 13.44 -2.90
CA SER A 52 7.26 14.82 -2.81
C SER A 52 5.76 14.89 -3.09
N GLY A 53 5.11 15.97 -2.64
CA GLY A 53 3.70 16.21 -2.95
C GLY A 53 2.71 15.30 -2.21
N MET A 54 3.18 14.53 -1.22
CA MET A 54 2.30 13.79 -0.31
C MET A 54 1.79 14.71 0.80
N SER A 55 0.48 14.68 1.05
CA SER A 55 -0.16 15.40 2.15
C SER A 55 -1.18 14.49 2.82
N ALA A 56 -0.99 14.16 4.10
CA ALA A 56 -1.85 13.21 4.81
C ALA A 56 -2.10 11.94 3.96
N ASP A 57 -3.33 11.42 4.00
CA ASP A 57 -3.78 10.21 3.29
C ASP A 57 -4.04 10.39 1.80
N ASP A 58 -3.42 11.41 1.20
CA ASP A 58 -3.59 11.76 -0.20
C ASP A 58 -2.33 11.49 -1.04
N PHE A 59 -2.45 10.50 -1.94
CA PHE A 59 -1.41 10.14 -2.92
C PHE A 59 -1.54 10.85 -4.27
N THR A 60 -2.54 11.71 -4.49
CA THR A 60 -2.84 12.36 -5.79
C THR A 60 -1.61 13.01 -6.38
N ASN A 61 -0.94 13.82 -5.55
CA ASN A 61 0.20 14.64 -5.94
C ASN A 61 1.53 13.97 -5.57
N ALA A 62 1.48 12.78 -4.93
CA ALA A 62 2.67 12.02 -4.58
C ALA A 62 3.45 11.64 -5.85
N ASN A 63 4.68 12.13 -5.93
CA ASN A 63 5.54 11.97 -7.09
C ASN A 63 7.03 11.97 -6.72
N GLY A 64 7.83 11.45 -7.64
CA GLY A 64 9.28 11.35 -7.53
C GLY A 64 9.71 10.21 -6.62
N GLY A 65 10.96 10.28 -6.18
CA GLY A 65 11.55 9.33 -5.27
C GLY A 65 12.28 8.16 -5.94
N GLY A 66 13.11 7.49 -5.15
CA GLY A 66 13.79 6.25 -5.51
C GLY A 66 13.28 5.06 -4.70
N ALA A 67 13.75 3.86 -5.02
CA ALA A 67 13.46 2.69 -4.21
C ALA A 67 14.08 2.84 -2.80
N ILE A 68 13.30 2.57 -1.74
CA ILE A 68 13.88 2.39 -0.40
C ILE A 68 14.80 1.17 -0.36
N THR A 69 15.71 1.14 0.62
CA THR A 69 16.42 -0.09 0.97
C THR A 69 15.39 -1.11 1.44
N GLY A 70 15.24 -2.20 0.70
CA GLY A 70 14.36 -3.29 1.07
C GLY A 70 15.06 -4.35 1.91
N THR A 71 14.33 -5.39 2.28
CA THR A 71 14.87 -6.50 3.10
C THR A 71 15.85 -7.35 2.29
N TRP A 72 15.49 -7.70 1.05
CA TRP A 72 16.30 -8.52 0.15
C TRP A 72 16.51 -7.87 -1.22
N GLU A 73 15.50 -7.14 -1.70
CA GLU A 73 15.51 -6.40 -2.96
C GLU A 73 15.11 -4.95 -2.71
N LYS A 74 15.69 -4.01 -3.45
CA LYS A 74 15.30 -2.59 -3.38
C LYS A 74 13.79 -2.43 -3.56
N SER A 75 13.20 -1.51 -2.81
CA SER A 75 11.75 -1.20 -2.77
C SER A 75 10.87 -2.25 -2.09
N ILE A 76 11.33 -3.47 -1.80
CA ILE A 76 10.50 -4.54 -1.22
C ILE A 76 10.92 -4.83 0.24
N LEU A 77 9.98 -4.71 1.17
CA LEU A 77 10.18 -5.07 2.58
C LEU A 77 9.29 -6.23 2.98
N ASP A 78 9.87 -7.25 3.59
CA ASP A 78 9.09 -8.33 4.18
C ASP A 78 8.20 -7.77 5.31
N TYR A 79 6.98 -8.29 5.45
CA TYR A 79 6.07 -7.83 6.50
C TYR A 79 6.67 -7.98 7.90
N LYS A 80 7.46 -9.04 8.14
CA LYS A 80 8.18 -9.22 9.41
C LYS A 80 9.14 -8.07 9.71
N ASP A 81 9.82 -7.56 8.70
CA ASP A 81 10.70 -6.41 8.84
C ASP A 81 9.90 -5.12 9.11
N ILE A 82 8.75 -4.98 8.46
CA ILE A 82 7.82 -3.87 8.68
C ILE A 82 7.34 -3.86 10.14
N ALA A 83 6.80 -4.98 10.61
CA ALA A 83 6.26 -5.15 11.97
C ALA A 83 7.32 -5.07 13.08
N HIS A 84 8.60 -5.28 12.77
CA HIS A 84 9.67 -5.14 13.75
C HIS A 84 10.32 -3.76 13.78
N LYS A 85 10.33 -3.04 12.66
CA LYS A 85 11.14 -1.81 12.50
C LYS A 85 10.30 -0.54 12.36
N TYR A 86 9.09 -0.64 11.81
CA TYR A 86 8.32 0.54 11.36
C TYR A 86 6.87 0.56 11.84
N TYR A 87 6.30 -0.56 12.27
CA TYR A 87 4.90 -0.66 12.71
C TYR A 87 4.79 -1.48 13.99
N ASN A 88 4.02 -0.99 14.96
CA ASN A 88 3.68 -1.72 16.16
C ASN A 88 2.27 -2.32 16.00
N GLU A 89 2.20 -3.63 15.84
CA GLU A 89 0.94 -4.38 15.69
C GLU A 89 0.00 -4.21 16.89
N THR A 90 0.54 -4.19 18.12
CA THR A 90 -0.27 -4.11 19.34
C THR A 90 -0.96 -2.76 19.49
N SER A 91 -0.24 -1.66 19.26
CA SER A 91 -0.79 -0.30 19.37
C SER A 91 -1.41 0.22 18.07
N GLN A 92 -1.21 -0.47 16.95
CA GLN A 92 -1.59 -0.03 15.61
C GLN A 92 -1.04 1.36 15.25
N THR A 93 0.21 1.61 15.62
CA THR A 93 0.90 2.89 15.35
C THR A 93 2.20 2.65 14.60
N GLY A 94 2.67 3.68 13.90
CA GLY A 94 4.02 3.67 13.34
C GLY A 94 5.09 3.70 14.45
N MET A 95 6.29 3.27 14.11
CA MET A 95 7.47 3.26 14.99
C MET A 95 8.55 4.21 14.47
N GLY A 96 9.29 4.81 15.41
CA GLY A 96 10.35 5.76 15.08
C GLY A 96 9.79 7.02 14.42
N GLU A 97 10.29 7.34 13.22
CA GLU A 97 9.85 8.50 12.43
C GLU A 97 8.73 8.16 11.44
N PHE A 98 8.23 6.93 11.46
CA PHE A 98 7.11 6.52 10.60
C PHE A 98 5.80 6.68 11.35
N GLU A 99 4.80 7.20 10.65
CA GLU A 99 3.41 7.22 11.06
C GLU A 99 2.64 6.14 10.29
N TYR A 100 1.66 5.52 10.96
CA TYR A 100 0.78 4.50 10.39
C TYR A 100 -0.54 5.13 9.98
N PHE A 101 -0.98 4.76 8.79
CA PHE A 101 -2.23 5.22 8.22
C PHE A 101 -3.01 4.05 7.65
N TYR A 102 -4.33 4.12 7.78
CA TYR A 102 -5.24 3.17 7.18
C TYR A 102 -6.32 3.96 6.44
N ASN A 103 -6.37 3.79 5.12
CA ASN A 103 -7.39 4.43 4.32
C ASN A 103 -8.63 3.54 4.27
N GLU A 104 -9.71 4.01 4.89
CA GLU A 104 -10.98 3.31 4.96
C GLU A 104 -11.71 3.21 3.60
N VAL A 105 -11.35 4.03 2.61
CA VAL A 105 -12.01 3.99 1.30
C VAL A 105 -11.50 2.83 0.45
N ASP A 106 -10.18 2.67 0.34
CA ASP A 106 -9.56 1.58 -0.42
C ASP A 106 -9.25 0.34 0.43
N GLN A 107 -9.42 0.44 1.75
CA GLN A 107 -9.09 -0.60 2.74
C GLN A 107 -7.62 -1.01 2.64
N ALA A 108 -6.73 -0.01 2.66
CA ALA A 108 -5.30 -0.22 2.50
C ALA A 108 -4.49 0.53 3.58
N ALA A 109 -3.52 -0.19 4.16
CA ALA A 109 -2.56 0.35 5.11
C ALA A 109 -1.30 0.86 4.40
N TYR A 110 -0.66 1.86 4.99
CA TYR A 110 0.69 2.28 4.63
C TYR A 110 1.39 2.99 5.80
N LEU A 111 2.70 3.13 5.67
CA LEU A 111 3.54 3.87 6.61
C LEU A 111 4.22 5.00 5.86
N TYR A 112 4.35 6.16 6.50
CA TYR A 112 5.00 7.30 5.89
C TYR A 112 5.88 8.04 6.89
N ASN A 113 7.04 8.48 6.43
CA ASN A 113 7.96 9.32 7.18
C ASN A 113 8.05 10.67 6.47
N ALA A 114 7.46 11.70 7.08
CA ALA A 114 7.38 13.04 6.50
C ALA A 114 8.71 13.83 6.58
N THR A 115 9.67 13.39 7.41
CA THR A 115 10.96 14.07 7.59
C THR A 115 12.00 13.65 6.55
N LYS A 116 11.83 12.48 5.92
CA LYS A 116 12.71 11.97 4.84
C LYS A 116 12.12 12.21 3.44
N LYS A 117 12.27 13.45 2.97
CA LYS A 117 11.97 13.87 1.59
C LYS A 117 13.17 13.74 0.65
#